data_AF-A0A2G4T1J7-F1
#
_entry.id   AF-A0A2G4T1J7-F1
#
_cell.length_a   1.000
_cell.length_b   1.000
_cell.length_c   1.000
_cell.angle_alpha   90.00
_cell.angle_beta   90.00
_cell.angle_gamma   90.00
#
_symmetry.space_group_name_H-M   'P 1'
#
loop_
_entity.id
_entity.type
_entity.pdbx_description
1 polymer ?
#
loop_
_entity_poly.entity_id
_entity_poly.type
_entity_poly.pdbx_seq_one_letter_code
_entity_poly.pdbx_strand_id
1 'polypeptide(L)'
;MSLKTFEKLLHKSQNLIQNTGKNEVPSLELDLNQLVDESNLLYSKFSQQQSLDPTAQYFLAQGGVNVREIDDNLRKIESVTLFKPSEIIKSTDIESYLRQKHEKITKETIKEAREKLTKEMKEYLSNASDKKTQQRTTVLNHQTKITVPEDKIVSYATVIRDLNQSRMLLEPFPLIEKLRQLKQHTDLAKAQERCVDDAWDILCYFTANNFQGTFNKAIHPKPSEIYGMTQHLVQAAKSWLEQRYLQGINDVLIKYATQVKVGGIPSQSRRLLAYIQFMYKNASNNWTEPNLELQSDMPIWLYLYLLMRIGREDIALEFVENKQDLFYLSPNFPSYFKEYLSSPDRLLSDDNQKMILSEYQQMEYGIEKYDPYKKLLYKIIGRCEMDKPIQMKTKEDYLWLHLSFIRERPFRELYTHEQYRLRDLQESLNTKGPSYFDPERLNPWSYFTILLLSLQFEKAVGFLYEYEAFRFEAVHFAIVFAYYGFLQCSRKQNSSIGDIVYISLDGSVTIDFEKLIRQFLRTYVADELTPIIDQYMRLLTIYPTL
;
A
#
# COMPACT_ATOMS: atom_id res chain seq x y z
N MET A 1 -16.99 -58.70 32.44
CA MET A 1 -18.39 -58.32 32.74
C MET A 1 -19.20 -59.59 32.78
N SER A 2 -19.93 -59.87 33.85
CA SER A 2 -20.66 -61.14 34.03
C SER A 2 -21.86 -61.21 33.08
N LEU A 3 -22.20 -62.39 32.54
CA LEU A 3 -23.36 -62.61 31.66
C LEU A 3 -24.65 -61.93 32.17
N LYS A 4 -24.79 -61.89 33.50
CA LYS A 4 -25.89 -61.24 34.23
C LYS A 4 -26.05 -59.73 33.93
N THR A 5 -24.98 -59.01 33.57
CA THR A 5 -25.11 -57.59 33.17
C THR A 5 -25.65 -57.44 31.75
N PHE A 6 -25.34 -58.40 30.86
CA PHE A 6 -25.82 -58.38 29.49
C PHE A 6 -27.29 -58.81 29.41
N GLU A 7 -27.68 -59.84 30.19
CA GLU A 7 -29.09 -60.21 30.36
C GLU A 7 -29.93 -59.08 30.97
N LYS A 8 -29.39 -58.34 31.95
CA LYS A 8 -30.05 -57.14 32.50
C LYS A 8 -30.20 -56.03 31.46
N LEU A 9 -29.24 -55.88 30.55
CA LEU A 9 -29.29 -54.88 29.50
C LEU A 9 -30.32 -55.26 28.42
N LEU A 10 -30.33 -56.54 28.02
CA LEU A 10 -31.31 -57.12 27.11
C LEU A 10 -32.74 -56.99 27.68
N HIS A 11 -32.92 -57.33 28.95
CA HIS A 11 -34.21 -57.18 29.63
C HIS A 11 -34.63 -55.70 29.76
N LYS A 12 -33.67 -54.77 29.91
CA LYS A 12 -33.95 -53.33 29.88
C LYS A 12 -34.34 -52.82 28.49
N SER A 13 -33.69 -53.31 27.42
CA SER A 13 -34.03 -52.90 26.05
C SER A 13 -35.38 -53.46 25.62
N GLN A 14 -35.72 -54.70 26.00
CA GLN A 14 -37.03 -55.30 25.74
C GLN A 14 -38.16 -54.57 26.50
N ASN A 15 -37.92 -54.16 27.75
CA ASN A 15 -38.90 -53.37 28.51
C ASN A 15 -39.09 -51.94 27.97
N LEU A 16 -38.08 -51.35 27.30
CA LEU A 16 -38.23 -50.06 26.62
C LEU A 16 -39.20 -50.15 25.43
N ILE A 17 -39.25 -51.30 24.76
CA ILE A 17 -40.13 -51.56 23.62
C ILE A 17 -41.58 -51.80 24.08
N GLN A 18 -41.79 -52.40 25.26
CA GLN A 18 -43.14 -52.67 25.78
C GLN A 18 -43.84 -51.45 26.42
N ASN A 19 -43.08 -50.42 26.82
CA ASN A 19 -43.64 -49.22 27.48
C ASN A 19 -44.04 -48.08 26.54
N THR A 20 -43.93 -48.23 25.21
CA THR A 20 -44.50 -47.27 24.26
C THR A 20 -46.00 -47.53 24.11
N GLY A 21 -46.76 -47.11 25.11
CA GLY A 21 -48.22 -47.09 25.04
C GLY A 21 -48.71 -46.28 23.85
N LYS A 22 -49.59 -46.88 23.04
CA LYS A 22 -50.39 -46.28 21.97
C LYS A 22 -49.62 -45.34 21.04
N ASN A 23 -48.81 -45.89 20.14
CA ASN A 23 -48.52 -45.26 18.85
C ASN A 23 -48.45 -46.36 17.77
N GLU A 24 -49.22 -46.18 16.70
CA GLU A 24 -49.46 -47.11 15.58
C GLU A 24 -48.25 -47.28 14.64
N VAL A 25 -47.08 -47.63 15.18
CA VAL A 25 -45.90 -47.93 14.36
C VAL A 25 -45.39 -49.33 14.71
N PRO A 26 -45.31 -50.27 13.74
CA PRO A 26 -44.78 -51.61 14.02
C PRO A 26 -43.30 -51.52 14.41
N SER A 27 -42.95 -52.13 15.54
CA SER A 27 -41.58 -52.17 16.04
C SER A 27 -40.72 -53.13 15.19
N LEU A 28 -39.67 -52.60 14.57
CA LEU A 28 -38.70 -53.36 13.78
C LEU A 28 -37.64 -54.01 14.69
N GLU A 29 -37.68 -55.33 14.84
CA GLU A 29 -36.59 -56.13 15.39
C GLU A 29 -35.60 -56.45 14.25
N LEU A 30 -34.74 -55.50 13.89
CA LEU A 30 -33.67 -55.75 12.91
C LEU A 30 -32.43 -56.29 13.63
N ASP A 31 -31.95 -57.44 13.18
CA ASP A 31 -30.68 -58.00 13.63
C ASP A 31 -29.51 -57.10 13.18
N LEU A 32 -28.39 -57.09 13.91
CA LEU A 32 -27.24 -56.20 13.62
C LEU A 32 -26.74 -56.37 12.18
N ASN A 33 -26.82 -57.59 11.65
CA ASN A 33 -26.44 -57.88 10.26
C ASN A 33 -27.44 -57.26 9.26
N GLN A 34 -28.74 -57.31 9.56
CA GLN A 34 -29.77 -56.68 8.72
C GLN A 34 -29.64 -55.16 8.70
N LEU A 35 -29.28 -54.55 9.83
CA LEU A 35 -29.07 -53.10 9.92
C LEU A 35 -27.84 -52.65 9.12
N VAL A 36 -26.78 -53.46 9.10
CA VAL A 36 -25.60 -53.22 8.25
C VAL A 36 -25.95 -53.35 6.78
N ASP A 37 -26.71 -54.37 6.40
CA ASP A 37 -27.15 -54.57 5.02
C ASP A 37 -28.07 -53.43 4.55
N GLU A 38 -29.00 -52.97 5.38
CA GLU A 38 -29.86 -51.82 5.07
C GLU A 38 -29.08 -50.51 4.99
N SER A 39 -28.09 -50.29 5.88
CA SER A 39 -27.18 -49.15 5.81
C SER A 39 -26.41 -49.13 4.49
N ASN A 40 -25.90 -50.29 4.06
CA ASN A 40 -25.20 -50.43 2.79
C ASN A 40 -26.15 -50.26 1.59
N LEU A 41 -27.39 -50.72 1.69
CA LEU A 41 -28.44 -50.50 0.69
C LEU A 41 -28.80 -49.00 0.58
N LEU A 42 -28.93 -48.30 1.69
CA LEU A 42 -29.15 -46.85 1.71
C LEU A 42 -27.97 -46.10 1.11
N TYR A 43 -26.74 -46.52 1.43
CA TYR A 43 -25.53 -45.93 0.85
C TYR A 43 -25.48 -46.11 -0.67
N SER A 44 -25.80 -47.31 -1.18
CA SER A 44 -25.86 -47.56 -2.63
C SER A 44 -26.96 -46.74 -3.34
N LYS A 45 -28.13 -46.59 -2.70
CA LYS A 45 -29.21 -45.71 -3.20
C LYS A 45 -28.81 -44.23 -3.19
N PHE A 46 -27.97 -43.81 -2.25
CA PHE A 46 -27.49 -42.43 -2.16
C PHE A 46 -26.34 -42.14 -3.15
N SER A 47 -25.52 -43.15 -3.47
CA SER A 47 -24.44 -43.07 -4.45
C SER A 47 -24.94 -43.06 -5.90
N GLN A 48 -26.11 -43.66 -6.17
CA GLN A 48 -26.81 -43.50 -7.44
C GLN A 48 -27.54 -42.14 -7.47
N GLN A 49 -26.89 -41.14 -8.06
CA GLN A 49 -27.55 -39.92 -8.52
C GLN A 49 -28.80 -40.29 -9.34
N GLN A 50 -30.00 -40.00 -8.81
CA GLN A 50 -31.20 -39.99 -9.63
C GLN A 50 -30.98 -38.99 -10.76
N SER A 51 -30.95 -39.47 -12.00
CA SER A 51 -31.07 -38.61 -13.17
C SER A 51 -32.42 -37.90 -13.08
N LEU A 52 -32.40 -36.61 -12.77
CA LEU A 52 -33.58 -35.77 -12.69
C LEU A 52 -34.34 -35.83 -14.02
N ASP A 53 -35.63 -36.15 -13.94
CA ASP A 53 -36.52 -36.30 -15.09
C ASP A 53 -36.55 -34.97 -15.89
N PRO A 54 -36.16 -34.94 -17.18
CA PRO A 54 -36.03 -33.70 -17.97
C PRO A 54 -37.33 -32.89 -18.04
N THR A 55 -38.48 -33.57 -17.92
CA THR A 55 -39.81 -32.96 -17.87
C THR A 55 -40.01 -32.09 -16.62
N ALA A 56 -39.48 -32.52 -15.47
CA ALA A 56 -39.56 -31.76 -14.22
C ALA A 56 -38.63 -30.54 -14.22
N GLN A 57 -37.47 -30.64 -14.86
CA GLN A 57 -36.55 -29.51 -15.04
C GLN A 57 -37.18 -28.39 -15.87
N TYR A 58 -37.91 -28.75 -16.93
CA TYR A 58 -38.60 -27.80 -17.78
C TYR A 58 -39.77 -27.10 -17.05
N PHE A 59 -40.52 -27.85 -16.24
CA PHE A 59 -41.63 -27.30 -15.45
C PHE A 59 -41.16 -26.28 -14.40
N LEU A 60 -40.02 -26.53 -13.75
CA LEU A 60 -39.42 -25.63 -12.76
C LEU A 60 -38.83 -24.37 -13.40
N ALA A 61 -38.24 -24.52 -14.60
CA ALA A 61 -37.76 -23.38 -15.38
C ALA A 61 -38.90 -22.43 -15.79
N GLN A 62 -40.07 -22.98 -16.14
CA GLN A 62 -41.27 -22.20 -16.44
C GLN A 62 -41.78 -21.40 -15.22
N GLY A 63 -41.52 -21.88 -14.01
CA GLY A 63 -41.78 -21.18 -12.74
C GLY A 63 -40.74 -20.11 -12.37
N GLY A 64 -39.76 -19.82 -13.23
CA GLY A 64 -38.72 -18.82 -12.99
C GLY A 64 -37.55 -19.30 -12.12
N VAL A 65 -37.45 -20.60 -11.86
CA VAL A 65 -36.40 -21.18 -11.01
C VAL A 65 -35.27 -21.74 -11.89
N ASN A 66 -34.06 -21.20 -11.75
CA ASN A 66 -32.90 -21.59 -12.55
C ASN A 66 -32.26 -22.87 -11.98
N VAL A 67 -32.71 -24.02 -12.46
CA VAL A 67 -32.35 -25.35 -11.96
C VAL A 67 -30.83 -25.63 -12.03
N ARG A 68 -30.11 -25.03 -12.99
CA ARG A 68 -28.65 -25.21 -13.13
C ARG A 68 -27.86 -24.53 -12.02
N GLU A 69 -28.29 -23.34 -11.61
CA GLU A 69 -27.62 -22.60 -10.53
C GLU A 69 -27.86 -23.27 -9.17
N ILE A 70 -29.03 -23.89 -8.99
CA ILE A 70 -29.34 -24.70 -7.81
C ILE A 70 -28.53 -26.01 -7.81
N ASP A 71 -28.36 -26.68 -8.96
CA ASP A 71 -27.51 -27.88 -9.07
C ASP A 71 -26.04 -27.53 -8.77
N ASP A 72 -25.53 -26.43 -9.31
CA ASP A 72 -24.17 -25.97 -9.04
C ASP A 72 -23.97 -25.58 -7.57
N ASN A 73 -24.98 -24.97 -6.93
CA ASN A 73 -24.93 -24.64 -5.51
C ASN A 73 -25.08 -25.88 -4.61
N LEU A 74 -25.90 -26.86 -4.99
CA LEU A 74 -26.04 -28.14 -4.28
C LEU A 74 -24.78 -28.99 -4.39
N ARG A 75 -24.12 -29.00 -5.55
CA ARG A 75 -22.81 -29.66 -5.74
C ARG A 75 -21.72 -29.01 -4.90
N LYS A 76 -21.76 -27.69 -4.71
CA LYS A 76 -20.85 -27.00 -3.77
C LYS A 76 -21.13 -27.34 -2.31
N ILE A 77 -22.37 -27.69 -1.96
CA ILE A 77 -22.75 -28.24 -0.66
C ILE A 77 -22.51 -29.76 -0.69
N GLU A 78 -21.27 -30.17 -0.94
CA GLU A 78 -20.88 -31.58 -0.92
C GLU A 78 -21.02 -32.16 0.50
N SER A 79 -22.12 -32.88 0.72
CA SER A 79 -22.43 -33.69 1.91
C SER A 79 -21.40 -34.80 2.16
N VAL A 80 -20.46 -35.01 1.24
CA VAL A 80 -19.26 -35.86 1.37
C VAL A 80 -18.36 -35.38 2.51
N THR A 81 -18.41 -34.11 2.88
CA THR A 81 -17.66 -33.57 4.03
C THR A 81 -18.36 -33.79 5.37
N LEU A 82 -19.68 -34.04 5.38
CA LEU A 82 -20.49 -34.15 6.61
C LEU A 82 -20.69 -35.59 7.08
N PHE A 83 -20.63 -36.58 6.20
CA PHE A 83 -20.95 -37.98 6.52
C PHE A 83 -19.86 -38.98 6.13
N LYS A 84 -18.58 -38.63 6.34
CA LYS A 84 -17.55 -39.66 6.38
C LYS A 84 -17.72 -40.49 7.66
N PRO A 85 -17.89 -41.82 7.58
CA PRO A 85 -17.77 -42.67 8.75
C PRO A 85 -16.38 -42.43 9.34
N SER A 86 -16.30 -42.09 10.63
CA SER A 86 -15.03 -42.14 11.35
C SER A 86 -14.50 -43.57 11.24
N GLU A 87 -13.26 -43.75 10.78
CA GLU A 87 -12.61 -45.05 10.74
C GLU A 87 -12.73 -45.71 12.13
N ILE A 88 -13.37 -46.87 12.20
CA ILE A 88 -13.50 -47.64 13.43
C ILE A 88 -12.11 -48.18 13.75
N ILE A 89 -11.42 -47.53 14.69
CA ILE A 89 -10.12 -47.99 15.17
C ILE A 89 -10.34 -49.30 15.94
N LYS A 90 -9.70 -50.38 15.47
CA LYS A 90 -9.56 -51.61 16.28
C LYS A 90 -8.80 -51.24 17.55
N SER A 91 -9.32 -51.62 18.72
CA SER A 91 -8.88 -51.14 20.06
C SER A 91 -7.46 -51.53 20.50
N THR A 92 -6.53 -51.72 19.58
CA THR A 92 -5.16 -52.19 19.83
C THR A 92 -4.07 -51.35 19.18
N ASP A 93 -4.40 -50.29 18.45
CA ASP A 93 -3.41 -49.42 17.79
C ASP A 93 -3.30 -48.04 18.48
N ILE A 94 -2.33 -47.94 19.40
CA ILE A 94 -2.07 -46.74 20.22
C ILE A 94 -1.51 -45.59 19.38
N GLU A 95 -0.71 -45.92 18.35
CA GLU A 95 -0.03 -44.91 17.52
C GLU A 95 -1.03 -44.15 16.64
N SER A 96 -1.97 -44.88 16.03
CA SER A 96 -3.06 -44.29 15.26
C SER A 96 -3.97 -43.39 16.12
N TYR A 97 -4.27 -43.80 17.36
CA TYR A 97 -5.02 -42.97 18.31
C TYR A 97 -4.29 -41.68 18.68
N LEU A 98 -2.99 -41.76 18.98
CA LEU A 98 -2.18 -40.58 19.32
C LEU A 98 -2.09 -39.61 18.14
N ARG A 99 -1.93 -40.13 16.92
CA ARG A 99 -1.86 -39.32 15.70
C ARG A 99 -3.18 -38.59 15.43
N GLN A 100 -4.32 -39.28 15.58
CA GLN A 100 -5.63 -38.65 15.42
C GLN A 100 -5.89 -37.60 16.51
N LYS A 101 -5.51 -37.88 17.77
CA LYS A 101 -5.66 -36.92 18.87
C LYS A 101 -4.81 -35.67 18.64
N HIS A 102 -3.58 -35.86 18.16
CA HIS A 102 -2.70 -34.76 17.80
C HIS A 102 -3.31 -33.94 16.64
N GLU A 103 -3.80 -34.58 15.59
CA GLU A 103 -4.46 -33.90 14.46
C GLU A 103 -5.74 -33.15 14.89
N LYS A 104 -6.50 -33.69 15.83
CA LYS A 104 -7.68 -33.02 16.38
C LYS A 104 -7.28 -31.76 17.15
N ILE A 105 -6.27 -31.87 18.02
CA ILE A 105 -5.78 -30.72 18.81
C ILE A 105 -5.19 -29.64 17.91
N THR A 106 -4.42 -30.01 16.87
CA THR A 106 -3.89 -29.01 15.93
C THR A 106 -5.01 -28.32 15.16
N LYS A 107 -6.06 -29.04 14.75
CA LYS A 107 -7.23 -28.41 14.11
C LYS A 107 -7.99 -27.48 15.05
N GLU A 108 -8.21 -27.89 16.30
CA GLU A 108 -8.89 -27.07 17.31
C GLU A 108 -8.11 -25.81 17.64
N THR A 109 -6.78 -25.91 17.83
CA THR A 109 -5.92 -24.74 18.09
C THR A 109 -5.86 -23.78 16.91
N ILE A 110 -5.82 -24.27 15.66
CA ILE A 110 -5.89 -23.40 14.46
C ILE A 110 -7.25 -22.70 14.38
N LYS A 111 -8.34 -23.39 14.72
CA LYS A 111 -9.68 -22.80 14.71
C LYS A 111 -9.80 -21.70 15.76
N GLU A 112 -9.34 -21.96 16.98
CA GLU A 112 -9.35 -20.99 18.07
C GLU A 112 -8.48 -19.75 17.74
N ALA A 113 -7.29 -19.95 17.16
CA ALA A 113 -6.44 -18.87 16.70
C ALA A 113 -7.11 -18.00 15.62
N ARG A 114 -7.83 -18.62 14.67
CA ARG A 114 -8.60 -17.89 13.63
C ARG A 114 -9.75 -17.09 14.24
N GLU A 115 -10.52 -17.69 15.15
CA GLU A 115 -11.61 -16.99 15.84
C GLU A 115 -11.10 -15.81 16.66
N LYS A 116 -9.97 -15.96 17.35
CA LYS A 116 -9.33 -14.88 18.09
C LYS A 116 -8.85 -13.74 17.17
N LEU A 117 -8.15 -14.06 16.09
CA LEU A 117 -7.65 -13.07 15.12
C LEU A 117 -8.81 -12.28 14.49
N THR A 118 -9.89 -12.97 14.09
CA THR A 118 -11.06 -12.30 13.49
C THR A 118 -11.79 -11.39 14.48
N LYS A 119 -11.81 -11.74 15.77
CA LYS A 119 -12.38 -10.91 16.83
C LYS A 119 -11.54 -9.66 17.08
N GLU A 120 -10.22 -9.81 17.23
CA GLU A 120 -9.28 -8.69 17.39
C GLU A 120 -9.33 -7.73 16.19
N MET A 121 -9.39 -8.28 14.97
CA MET A 121 -9.49 -7.48 13.75
C MET A 121 -10.81 -6.68 13.68
N LYS A 122 -11.95 -7.29 14.06
CA LYS A 122 -13.24 -6.60 14.11
C LYS A 122 -13.23 -5.45 15.13
N GLU A 123 -12.65 -5.68 16.30
CA GLU A 123 -12.54 -4.67 17.36
C GLU A 123 -11.61 -3.51 16.97
N TYR A 124 -10.52 -3.80 16.25
CA TYR A 124 -9.67 -2.77 15.66
C TYR A 124 -10.43 -1.92 14.63
N LEU A 125 -11.19 -2.56 13.73
CA LEU A 125 -11.98 -1.88 12.71
C LEU A 125 -13.10 -1.02 13.30
N SER A 126 -13.81 -1.49 14.33
CA SER A 126 -14.84 -0.69 15.01
C SER A 126 -14.24 0.53 15.69
N ASN A 127 -13.15 0.36 16.43
CA ASN A 127 -12.47 1.47 17.10
C ASN A 127 -11.90 2.50 16.11
N ALA A 128 -11.43 2.06 14.94
CA ALA A 128 -10.99 2.96 13.87
C ALA A 128 -12.16 3.73 13.23
N SER A 129 -13.32 3.07 13.04
CA SER A 129 -14.55 3.69 12.55
C SER A 129 -15.12 4.71 13.55
N ASP A 130 -15.11 4.40 14.85
CA ASP A 130 -15.62 5.27 15.89
C ASP A 130 -14.75 6.53 16.06
N LYS A 131 -13.42 6.38 15.98
CA LYS A 131 -12.49 7.53 15.94
C LYS A 131 -12.71 8.42 14.72
N LYS A 132 -12.96 7.84 13.53
CA LYS A 132 -13.32 8.62 12.32
C LYS A 132 -14.67 9.33 12.47
N THR A 133 -15.64 8.69 13.12
CA THR A 133 -17.00 9.24 13.29
C THR A 133 -17.02 10.39 14.30
N GLN A 134 -16.27 10.27 15.41
CA GLN A 134 -16.10 11.35 16.39
C GLN A 134 -15.29 12.53 15.84
N GLN A 135 -14.36 12.29 14.92
CA GLN A 135 -13.67 13.36 14.18
C GLN A 135 -14.60 14.04 13.15
N ARG A 136 -15.49 13.31 12.47
CA ARG A 136 -16.51 13.91 11.59
C ARG A 136 -17.47 14.82 12.37
N THR A 137 -17.95 14.42 13.55
CA THR A 137 -18.92 15.23 14.33
C THR A 137 -18.32 16.51 14.92
N THR A 138 -17.03 16.55 15.20
CA THR A 138 -16.35 17.77 15.69
C THR A 138 -16.09 18.78 14.57
N VAL A 139 -15.86 18.33 13.33
CA VAL A 139 -15.67 19.19 12.15
C VAL A 139 -17.00 19.67 11.55
N LEU A 140 -18.09 18.91 11.69
CA LEU A 140 -19.41 19.27 11.16
C LEU A 140 -20.07 20.51 11.81
N ASN A 141 -19.60 20.97 12.97
CA ASN A 141 -20.23 22.09 13.70
C ASN A 141 -19.81 23.49 13.22
N HIS A 142 -18.97 23.60 12.19
CA HIS A 142 -18.57 24.87 11.56
C HIS A 142 -18.85 24.85 10.05
N GLN A 143 -20.09 24.59 9.66
CA GLN A 143 -20.50 24.57 8.25
C GLN A 143 -21.01 25.94 7.80
N THR A 144 -20.14 26.70 7.13
CA THR A 144 -20.58 27.62 6.07
C THR A 144 -20.47 26.86 4.75
N LYS A 145 -21.56 26.80 3.96
CA LYS A 145 -21.53 26.22 2.61
C LYS A 145 -20.48 26.97 1.79
N ILE A 146 -19.30 26.38 1.60
CA ILE A 146 -18.26 26.94 0.74
C ILE A 146 -18.81 26.90 -0.69
N THR A 147 -19.16 28.07 -1.22
CA THR A 147 -19.65 28.23 -2.59
C THR A 147 -18.42 28.44 -3.47
N VAL A 148 -18.15 27.50 -4.37
CA VAL A 148 -17.05 27.62 -5.32
C VAL A 148 -17.50 28.56 -6.45
N PRO A 149 -16.68 29.55 -6.86
CA PRO A 149 -17.05 30.46 -7.95
C PRO A 149 -17.38 29.70 -9.24
N GLU A 150 -18.47 30.07 -9.91
CA GLU A 150 -18.90 29.44 -11.18
C GLU A 150 -17.82 29.56 -12.27
N ASP A 151 -17.10 30.69 -12.33
CA ASP A 151 -15.99 30.90 -13.27
C ASP A 151 -14.89 29.84 -13.14
N LYS A 152 -14.60 29.41 -11.90
CA LYS A 152 -13.64 28.35 -11.64
C LYS A 152 -14.16 27.01 -12.17
N ILE A 153 -15.43 26.69 -11.93
CA ILE A 153 -16.05 25.46 -12.42
C ILE A 153 -16.01 25.43 -13.95
N VAL A 154 -16.38 26.53 -14.61
CA VAL A 154 -16.37 26.64 -16.08
C VAL A 154 -14.96 26.48 -16.63
N SER A 155 -13.96 27.13 -16.03
CA SER A 155 -12.56 27.04 -16.47
C SER A 155 -12.03 25.60 -16.40
N TYR A 156 -12.27 24.89 -15.30
CA TYR A 156 -11.89 23.47 -15.19
C TYR A 156 -12.69 22.60 -16.18
N ALA A 157 -13.99 22.86 -16.34
CA ALA A 157 -14.83 22.14 -17.30
C ALA A 157 -14.35 22.33 -18.75
N THR A 158 -13.83 23.50 -19.13
CA THR A 158 -13.23 23.70 -20.47
C THR A 158 -12.01 22.81 -20.69
N VAL A 159 -11.14 22.66 -19.69
CA VAL A 159 -9.99 21.75 -19.81
C VAL A 159 -10.44 20.29 -19.92
N ILE A 160 -11.48 19.88 -19.18
CA ILE A 160 -12.05 18.53 -19.28
C ILE A 160 -12.71 18.29 -20.65
N ARG A 161 -13.39 19.29 -21.21
CA ARG A 161 -13.94 19.22 -22.57
C ARG A 161 -12.83 19.02 -23.60
N ASP A 162 -11.78 19.83 -23.52
CA ASP A 162 -10.65 19.76 -24.46
C ASP A 162 -9.91 18.42 -24.32
N LEU A 163 -9.75 17.91 -23.08
CA LEU A 163 -9.25 16.56 -22.80
C LEU A 163 -10.09 15.49 -23.51
N ASN A 164 -11.42 15.54 -23.37
CA ASN A 164 -12.32 14.56 -24.00
C ASN A 164 -12.24 14.63 -25.53
N GLN A 165 -12.10 15.83 -26.10
CA GLN A 165 -11.89 16.01 -27.55
C GLN A 165 -10.57 15.37 -28.01
N SER A 166 -9.45 15.65 -27.33
CA SER A 166 -8.16 15.02 -27.64
C SER A 166 -8.21 13.49 -27.47
N ARG A 167 -8.92 12.98 -26.46
CA ARG A 167 -9.13 11.53 -26.29
C ARG A 167 -9.91 10.91 -27.45
N MET A 168 -10.91 11.61 -28.00
CA MET A 168 -11.64 11.16 -29.20
C MET A 168 -10.76 11.15 -30.44
N LEU A 169 -9.83 12.10 -30.55
CA LEU A 169 -8.86 12.20 -31.64
C LEU A 169 -7.62 11.31 -31.45
N LEU A 170 -7.52 10.60 -30.31
CA LEU A 170 -6.34 9.81 -29.91
C LEU A 170 -5.04 10.62 -29.84
N GLU A 171 -5.15 11.92 -29.57
CA GLU A 171 -4.02 12.83 -29.44
C GLU A 171 -3.53 12.95 -27.98
N PRO A 172 -2.23 13.21 -27.77
CA PRO A 172 -1.68 13.43 -26.46
C PRO A 172 -2.18 14.73 -25.84
N PHE A 173 -2.71 14.67 -24.60
CA PHE A 173 -3.18 15.85 -23.89
C PHE A 173 -2.39 16.08 -22.58
N PRO A 174 -1.68 17.21 -22.42
CA PRO A 174 -0.93 17.52 -21.20
C PRO A 174 -1.86 18.04 -20.09
N LEU A 175 -2.65 17.14 -19.51
CA LEU A 175 -3.68 17.48 -18.52
C LEU A 175 -3.11 18.19 -17.28
N ILE A 176 -1.98 17.71 -16.74
CA ILE A 176 -1.33 18.28 -15.55
C ILE A 176 -0.95 19.74 -15.78
N GLU A 177 -0.29 20.04 -16.90
CA GLU A 177 0.17 21.39 -17.22
C GLU A 177 -1.00 22.36 -17.40
N LYS A 178 -2.07 21.91 -18.06
CA LYS A 178 -3.29 22.72 -18.25
C LYS A 178 -4.00 23.01 -16.93
N LEU A 179 -4.14 22.03 -16.04
CA LEU A 179 -4.77 22.23 -14.73
C LEU A 179 -3.90 23.08 -13.79
N ARG A 180 -2.57 22.95 -13.87
CA ARG A 180 -1.63 23.77 -13.10
C ARG A 180 -1.77 25.26 -13.44
N GLN A 181 -2.02 25.60 -14.71
CA GLN A 181 -2.18 26.99 -15.14
C GLN A 181 -3.46 27.66 -14.60
N LEU A 182 -4.50 26.88 -14.26
CA LEU A 182 -5.78 27.39 -13.73
C LEU A 182 -5.72 27.84 -12.25
N LYS A 183 -4.54 27.78 -11.63
CA LYS A 183 -4.31 28.06 -10.20
C LYS A 183 -4.67 29.50 -9.77
N GLN A 184 -4.79 30.44 -10.71
CA GLN A 184 -5.06 31.85 -10.43
C GLN A 184 -6.37 32.13 -9.68
N HIS A 185 -7.27 31.15 -9.56
CA HIS A 185 -8.59 31.29 -8.91
C HIS A 185 -8.70 30.58 -7.54
N THR A 186 -7.60 30.43 -6.79
CA THR A 186 -7.63 29.76 -5.48
C THR A 186 -7.22 30.68 -4.33
N ASP A 187 -8.12 30.86 -3.36
CA ASP A 187 -7.87 31.58 -2.09
C ASP A 187 -7.03 30.73 -1.12
N LEU A 188 -5.80 30.39 -1.53
CA LEU A 188 -4.87 29.59 -0.71
C LEU A 188 -3.90 30.50 0.06
N ALA A 189 -3.57 30.11 1.29
CA ALA A 189 -2.45 30.72 1.99
C ALA A 189 -1.13 30.41 1.27
N LYS A 190 -0.14 31.31 1.31
CA LYS A 190 1.17 31.14 0.63
C LYS A 190 1.87 29.79 0.93
N ALA A 191 1.70 29.25 2.13
CA ALA A 191 2.26 27.95 2.50
C ALA A 191 1.54 26.77 1.83
N GLN A 192 0.21 26.86 1.70
CA GLN A 192 -0.60 25.86 0.98
C GLN A 192 -0.34 25.94 -0.52
N GLU A 193 -0.21 27.16 -1.05
CA GLU A 193 0.10 27.42 -2.46
C GLU A 193 1.38 26.70 -2.91
N ARG A 194 2.44 26.74 -2.09
CA ARG A 194 3.69 26.02 -2.35
C ARG A 194 3.50 24.51 -2.35
N CYS A 195 2.76 23.95 -1.39
CA CYS A 195 2.52 22.51 -1.35
C CYS A 195 1.67 22.02 -2.53
N VAL A 196 0.74 22.85 -3.02
CA VAL A 196 -0.03 22.57 -4.24
C VAL A 196 0.88 22.58 -5.46
N ASP A 197 1.80 23.55 -5.58
CA ASP A 197 2.80 23.54 -6.66
C ASP A 197 3.68 22.30 -6.61
N ASP A 198 4.19 21.98 -5.41
CA ASP A 198 5.01 20.80 -5.19
C ASP A 198 4.24 19.53 -5.62
N ALA A 199 2.93 19.42 -5.32
CA ALA A 199 2.10 18.30 -5.75
C ALA A 199 1.97 18.21 -7.28
N TRP A 200 1.76 19.32 -7.98
CA TRP A 200 1.71 19.33 -9.44
C TRP A 200 3.08 19.01 -10.07
N ASP A 201 4.16 19.55 -9.50
CA ASP A 201 5.52 19.28 -9.95
C ASP A 201 5.89 17.80 -9.78
N ILE A 202 5.48 17.15 -8.68
CA ILE A 202 5.66 15.70 -8.48
C ILE A 202 4.98 14.91 -9.60
N LEU A 203 3.76 15.29 -9.99
CA LEU A 203 3.03 14.59 -11.06
C LEU A 203 3.67 14.80 -12.44
N CYS A 204 4.27 15.98 -12.69
CA CYS A 204 5.10 16.19 -13.87
C CYS A 204 6.30 15.22 -13.89
N TYR A 205 6.97 15.01 -12.75
CA TYR A 205 8.08 14.04 -12.65
C TYR A 205 7.62 12.60 -12.91
N PHE A 206 6.43 12.22 -12.45
CA PHE A 206 5.87 10.88 -12.71
C PHE A 206 5.56 10.67 -14.20
N THR A 207 5.20 11.73 -14.92
CA THR A 207 4.73 11.66 -16.31
C THR A 207 5.75 12.08 -17.37
N ALA A 208 6.91 12.63 -16.97
CA ALA A 208 7.94 13.22 -17.83
C ALA A 208 8.47 12.29 -18.95
N ASN A 209 8.37 10.97 -18.80
CA ASN A 209 8.85 9.99 -19.79
C ASN A 209 7.76 9.54 -20.78
N ASN A 210 6.76 10.38 -21.08
CA ASN A 210 5.63 10.06 -21.96
C ASN A 210 4.85 8.81 -21.53
N PHE A 211 4.48 8.76 -20.24
CA PHE A 211 3.46 7.82 -19.74
C PHE A 211 2.06 8.27 -20.22
N GLN A 212 1.85 8.34 -21.53
CA GLN A 212 0.54 8.60 -22.10
C GLN A 212 -0.26 7.29 -22.13
N GLY A 213 -1.12 7.13 -21.13
CA GLY A 213 -2.21 6.15 -21.17
C GLY A 213 -1.80 4.67 -21.21
N THR A 214 -0.55 4.32 -20.93
CA THR A 214 -0.11 2.91 -20.85
C THR A 214 -0.79 2.16 -19.71
N PHE A 215 -1.16 2.87 -18.64
CA PHE A 215 -1.81 2.28 -17.47
C PHE A 215 -3.23 1.78 -17.73
N ASN A 216 -3.95 2.32 -18.74
CA ASN A 216 -5.30 1.86 -19.11
C ASN A 216 -5.31 0.74 -20.16
N LYS A 217 -4.15 0.37 -20.74
CA LYS A 217 -4.07 -0.68 -21.77
C LYS A 217 -4.06 -2.10 -21.21
N ALA A 218 -3.73 -2.29 -19.93
CA ALA A 218 -3.73 -3.60 -19.29
C ALA A 218 -4.76 -3.63 -18.16
N ILE A 219 -5.93 -4.18 -18.43
CA ILE A 219 -6.98 -4.47 -17.43
C ILE A 219 -6.42 -5.34 -16.27
N HIS A 220 -5.32 -6.06 -16.52
CA HIS A 220 -4.46 -6.68 -15.51
C HIS A 220 -3.00 -6.60 -15.98
N PRO A 221 -2.18 -5.63 -15.51
CA PRO A 221 -0.77 -5.59 -15.84
C PRO A 221 -0.07 -6.83 -15.28
N LYS A 222 0.89 -7.39 -16.03
CA LYS A 222 1.69 -8.52 -15.53
C LYS A 222 2.45 -8.07 -14.28
N PRO A 223 2.72 -8.95 -13.30
CA PRO A 223 3.51 -8.59 -12.11
C PRO A 223 4.83 -7.89 -12.46
N SER A 224 5.54 -8.34 -13.49
CA SER A 224 6.77 -7.71 -13.99
C SER A 224 6.60 -6.26 -14.46
N GLU A 225 5.46 -5.95 -15.08
CA GLU A 225 5.13 -4.61 -15.55
C GLU A 225 4.83 -3.71 -14.34
N ILE A 226 4.06 -4.21 -13.37
CA ILE A 226 3.79 -3.52 -12.10
C ILE A 226 5.10 -3.16 -11.39
N TYR A 227 6.02 -4.12 -11.24
CA TYR A 227 7.31 -3.86 -10.58
C TYR A 227 8.14 -2.81 -11.32
N GLY A 228 8.25 -2.92 -12.66
CA GLY A 228 8.99 -1.92 -13.44
C GLY A 228 8.38 -0.52 -13.32
N MET A 229 7.05 -0.43 -13.28
CA MET A 229 6.32 0.83 -13.10
C MET A 229 6.51 1.40 -11.70
N THR A 230 6.37 0.59 -10.65
CA THR A 230 6.61 1.00 -9.26
C THR A 230 8.05 1.47 -9.08
N GLN A 231 9.04 0.76 -9.64
CA GLN A 231 10.45 1.18 -9.60
C GLN A 231 10.66 2.54 -10.27
N HIS A 232 10.03 2.78 -11.42
CA HIS A 232 10.09 4.06 -12.11
C HIS A 232 9.47 5.19 -11.29
N LEU A 233 8.29 4.98 -10.70
CA LEU A 233 7.62 5.98 -9.86
C LEU A 233 8.40 6.29 -8.58
N VAL A 234 8.97 5.28 -7.93
CA VAL A 234 9.85 5.47 -6.76
C VAL A 234 11.08 6.28 -7.14
N GLN A 235 11.71 5.97 -8.29
CA GLN A 235 12.85 6.75 -8.78
C GLN A 235 12.46 8.19 -9.12
N ALA A 236 11.28 8.41 -9.71
CA ALA A 236 10.78 9.74 -10.02
C ALA A 236 10.51 10.56 -8.74
N ALA A 237 9.90 9.96 -7.71
CA ALA A 237 9.68 10.59 -6.41
C ALA A 237 11.01 10.97 -5.73
N LYS A 238 11.99 10.05 -5.77
CA LYS A 238 13.35 10.30 -5.27
C LYS A 238 14.03 11.45 -6.03
N SER A 239 13.96 11.43 -7.36
CA SER A 239 14.57 12.46 -8.22
C SER A 239 13.96 13.84 -8.00
N TRP A 240 12.65 13.91 -7.75
CA TRP A 240 11.99 15.16 -7.38
C TRP A 240 12.52 15.71 -6.04
N LEU A 241 12.65 14.84 -5.02
CA LEU A 241 13.21 15.23 -3.72
C LEU A 241 14.67 15.68 -3.81
N GLU A 242 15.46 15.09 -4.70
CA GLU A 242 16.85 15.48 -5.00
C GLU A 242 16.91 16.87 -5.62
N GLN A 243 16.10 17.10 -6.66
CA GLN A 243 16.04 18.40 -7.32
C GLN A 243 15.53 19.48 -6.37
N ARG A 244 14.51 19.19 -5.55
CA ARG A 244 13.97 20.10 -4.55
C ARG A 244 15.04 20.52 -3.54
N TYR A 245 15.86 19.56 -3.08
CA TYR A 245 16.95 19.84 -2.17
C TYR A 245 18.07 20.67 -2.82
N LEU A 246 18.41 20.37 -4.07
CA LEU A 246 19.38 21.16 -4.84
C LEU A 246 18.91 22.61 -5.05
N GLN A 247 17.63 22.81 -5.34
CA GLN A 247 17.02 24.15 -5.40
C GLN A 247 17.12 24.86 -4.05
N GLY A 248 16.81 24.17 -2.94
CA GLY A 248 16.97 24.72 -1.60
C GLY A 248 18.40 25.16 -1.28
N ILE A 249 19.41 24.37 -1.65
CA ILE A 249 20.82 24.76 -1.54
C ILE A 249 21.09 26.04 -2.33
N ASN A 250 20.60 26.10 -3.58
CA ASN A 250 20.82 27.24 -4.45
C ASN A 250 20.17 28.51 -3.91
N ASP A 251 18.95 28.41 -3.37
CA ASP A 251 18.24 29.53 -2.76
C ASP A 251 18.99 30.07 -1.54
N VAL A 252 19.54 29.19 -0.69
CA VAL A 252 20.37 29.58 0.45
C VAL A 252 21.65 30.30 -0.02
N LEU A 253 22.34 29.75 -1.01
CA LEU A 253 23.56 30.35 -1.55
C LEU A 253 23.31 31.72 -2.20
N ILE A 254 22.19 31.89 -2.92
CA ILE A 254 21.80 33.17 -3.52
C ILE A 254 21.43 34.16 -2.42
N LYS A 255 20.63 33.74 -1.43
CA LYS A 255 20.20 34.59 -0.31
C LYS A 255 21.37 35.13 0.50
N TYR A 256 22.41 34.32 0.70
CA TYR A 256 23.61 34.68 1.48
C TYR A 256 24.86 34.87 0.61
N ALA A 257 24.70 35.25 -0.66
CA ALA A 257 25.81 35.35 -1.62
C ALA A 257 26.93 36.32 -1.19
N THR A 258 26.62 37.34 -0.38
CA THR A 258 27.61 38.28 0.15
C THR A 258 28.54 37.66 1.20
N GLN A 259 28.06 36.65 1.92
CA GLN A 259 28.79 35.94 2.97
C GLN A 259 29.49 34.71 2.40
N VAL A 260 28.78 33.95 1.57
CA VAL A 260 29.26 32.72 0.95
C VAL A 260 30.01 33.08 -0.33
N LYS A 261 31.31 33.38 -0.21
CA LYS A 261 32.18 33.70 -1.35
C LYS A 261 32.46 32.46 -2.21
N VAL A 262 31.46 31.96 -2.94
CA VAL A 262 31.54 30.74 -3.78
C VAL A 262 32.61 30.84 -4.87
N GLY A 263 33.08 32.05 -5.21
CA GLY A 263 34.04 32.31 -6.29
C GLY A 263 33.37 32.36 -7.67
N GLY A 264 34.18 32.53 -8.73
CA GLY A 264 33.68 32.75 -10.10
C GLY A 264 33.46 31.50 -10.96
N ILE A 265 33.81 30.30 -10.48
CA ILE A 265 33.65 29.04 -11.23
C ILE A 265 32.41 28.29 -10.73
N PRO A 266 31.36 28.13 -11.55
CA PRO A 266 30.07 27.57 -11.13
C PRO A 266 30.09 26.02 -11.08
N SER A 267 31.04 25.41 -10.37
CA SER A 267 31.03 23.94 -10.20
C SER A 267 30.11 23.52 -9.05
N GLN A 268 29.33 22.46 -9.27
CA GLN A 268 28.40 21.95 -8.24
C GLN A 268 29.14 21.51 -6.97
N SER A 269 30.31 20.89 -7.12
CA SER A 269 31.19 20.52 -6.01
C SER A 269 31.58 21.72 -5.15
N ARG A 270 31.99 22.85 -5.76
CA ARG A 270 32.37 24.06 -5.02
C ARG A 270 31.18 24.72 -4.35
N ARG A 271 30.04 24.78 -5.04
CA ARG A 271 28.78 25.28 -4.47
C ARG A 271 28.37 24.47 -3.24
N LEU A 272 28.45 23.14 -3.33
CA LEU A 272 28.12 22.26 -2.23
C LEU A 272 29.09 22.41 -1.06
N LEU A 273 30.41 22.48 -1.31
CA LEU A 273 31.38 22.75 -0.26
C LEU A 273 31.15 24.09 0.42
N ALA A 274 30.84 25.14 -0.35
CA ALA A 274 30.52 26.46 0.19
C ALA A 274 29.24 26.43 1.04
N TYR A 275 28.22 25.68 0.59
CA TYR A 275 27.00 25.44 1.36
C TYR A 275 27.29 24.71 2.68
N ILE A 276 28.10 23.65 2.64
CA ILE A 276 28.51 22.89 3.84
C ILE A 276 29.24 23.81 4.82
N GLN A 277 30.23 24.55 4.35
CA GLN A 277 30.99 25.49 5.21
C GLN A 277 30.08 26.55 5.83
N PHE A 278 29.08 27.04 5.09
CA PHE A 278 28.16 28.05 5.60
C PHE A 278 27.15 27.49 6.61
N MET A 279 26.57 26.32 6.33
CA MET A 279 25.48 25.75 7.14
C MET A 279 25.96 24.97 8.36
N TYR A 280 27.15 24.37 8.28
CA TYR A 280 27.66 23.43 9.28
C TYR A 280 28.85 23.97 10.08
N LYS A 281 29.28 25.21 9.83
CA LYS A 281 30.23 25.91 10.71
C LYS A 281 29.54 27.04 11.47
N ASN A 282 29.90 27.17 12.75
CA ASN A 282 29.45 28.29 13.56
C ASN A 282 30.27 29.56 13.27
N ALA A 283 29.89 30.70 13.87
CA ALA A 283 30.62 31.97 13.74
C ALA A 283 32.09 31.88 14.21
N SER A 284 32.41 30.91 15.07
CA SER A 284 33.76 30.61 15.55
C SER A 284 34.53 29.64 14.64
N ASN A 285 34.01 29.32 13.45
CA ASN A 285 34.59 28.41 12.44
C ASN A 285 34.72 26.94 12.89
N ASN A 286 33.99 26.52 13.93
CA ASN A 286 33.93 25.14 14.39
C ASN A 286 32.72 24.41 13.77
N TRP A 287 32.90 23.11 13.49
CA TRP A 287 31.85 22.26 12.98
C TRP A 287 30.73 22.03 14.00
N THR A 288 29.48 22.18 13.56
CA THR A 288 28.30 22.08 14.44
C THR A 288 27.88 20.63 14.70
N GLU A 289 28.15 19.72 13.77
CA GLU A 289 27.83 18.30 13.93
C GLU A 289 28.95 17.57 14.68
N PRO A 290 28.60 16.69 15.64
CA PRO A 290 29.59 15.93 16.39
C PRO A 290 30.21 14.80 15.54
N ASN A 291 31.46 14.45 15.85
CA ASN A 291 32.19 13.28 15.31
C ASN A 291 32.33 13.24 13.78
N LEU A 292 32.36 14.38 13.10
CA LEU A 292 32.68 14.41 11.67
C LEU A 292 34.11 13.95 11.42
N GLU A 293 34.32 13.03 10.47
CA GLU A 293 35.67 12.69 10.01
C GLU A 293 36.15 13.74 9.00
N LEU A 294 37.16 14.52 9.41
CA LEU A 294 37.69 15.64 8.65
C LEU A 294 39.04 15.29 8.04
N GLN A 295 39.19 15.50 6.72
CA GLN A 295 40.50 15.54 6.09
C GLN A 295 40.72 16.89 5.41
N SER A 296 41.83 17.57 5.74
CA SER A 296 42.14 18.91 5.19
C SER A 296 40.99 19.91 5.37
N ASP A 297 40.34 19.89 6.55
CA ASP A 297 39.16 20.72 6.89
C ASP A 297 37.93 20.49 5.98
N MET A 298 37.79 19.28 5.40
CA MET A 298 36.63 18.86 4.63
C MET A 298 35.98 17.63 5.27
N PRO A 299 34.67 17.68 5.60
CA PRO A 299 33.94 16.54 6.16
C PRO A 299 33.56 15.58 5.02
N ILE A 300 34.36 14.53 4.86
CA ILE A 300 34.33 13.65 3.67
C ILE A 300 32.97 12.97 3.54
N TRP A 301 32.46 12.39 4.63
CA TRP A 301 31.20 11.63 4.62
C TRP A 301 29.97 12.51 4.48
N LEU A 302 29.95 13.68 5.12
CA LEU A 302 28.89 14.67 4.93
C LEU A 302 28.85 15.14 3.47
N TYR A 303 30.00 15.44 2.88
CA TYR A 303 30.08 15.85 1.48
C TYR A 303 29.58 14.75 0.55
N LEU A 304 30.00 13.50 0.75
CA LEU A 304 29.56 12.36 -0.04
C LEU A 304 28.06 12.08 0.12
N TYR A 305 27.55 12.14 1.35
CA TYR A 305 26.12 12.01 1.63
C TYR A 305 25.30 13.09 0.90
N LEU A 306 25.74 14.34 0.95
CA LEU A 306 25.03 15.42 0.29
C LEU A 306 25.08 15.33 -1.24
N LEU A 307 26.17 14.82 -1.83
CA LEU A 307 26.22 14.52 -3.27
C LEU A 307 25.18 13.46 -3.67
N MET A 308 25.05 12.41 -2.87
CA MET A 308 23.98 11.41 -3.05
C MET A 308 22.60 12.06 -2.88
N ARG A 309 22.42 12.93 -1.88
CA ARG A 309 21.15 13.61 -1.57
C ARG A 309 20.65 14.57 -2.65
N ILE A 310 21.55 15.10 -3.47
CA ILE A 310 21.21 15.93 -4.65
C ILE A 310 21.15 15.13 -5.97
N GLY A 311 21.29 13.80 -5.91
CA GLY A 311 21.25 12.94 -7.10
C GLY A 311 22.49 13.04 -7.99
N ARG A 312 23.61 13.61 -7.51
CA ARG A 312 24.88 13.76 -8.26
C ARG A 312 25.82 12.61 -7.96
N GLU A 313 25.35 11.41 -8.26
CA GLU A 313 26.09 10.16 -8.10
C GLU A 313 27.34 10.10 -8.99
N ASP A 314 27.31 10.79 -10.13
CA ASP A 314 28.43 10.98 -11.06
C ASP A 314 29.64 11.64 -10.38
N ILE A 315 29.40 12.79 -9.74
CA ILE A 315 30.43 13.53 -8.99
C ILE A 315 30.86 12.75 -7.76
N ALA A 316 29.93 12.04 -7.12
CA ALA A 316 30.23 11.22 -5.94
C ALA A 316 31.19 10.08 -6.29
N LEU A 317 30.94 9.37 -7.40
CA LEU A 317 31.81 8.29 -7.86
C LEU A 317 33.20 8.80 -8.23
N GLU A 318 33.27 9.89 -9.01
CA GLU A 318 34.53 10.52 -9.38
C GLU A 318 35.35 10.93 -8.14
N PHE A 319 34.68 11.48 -7.12
CA PHE A 319 35.32 11.87 -5.88
C PHE A 319 35.91 10.67 -5.11
N VAL A 320 35.17 9.57 -5.03
CA VAL A 320 35.62 8.34 -4.35
C VAL A 320 36.76 7.67 -5.11
N GLU A 321 36.71 7.62 -6.44
CA GLU A 321 37.75 7.00 -7.27
C GLU A 321 39.05 7.81 -7.28
N ASN A 322 38.98 9.14 -7.38
CA ASN A 322 40.16 9.99 -7.45
C ASN A 322 40.84 10.23 -6.10
N LYS A 323 40.14 9.98 -4.99
CA LYS A 323 40.63 10.30 -3.64
C LYS A 323 40.52 9.12 -2.68
N GLN A 324 40.88 7.92 -3.14
CA GLN A 324 40.85 6.69 -2.32
C GLN A 324 41.67 6.82 -1.02
N ASP A 325 42.78 7.56 -1.06
CA ASP A 325 43.65 7.81 0.11
C ASP A 325 42.90 8.49 1.28
N LEU A 326 41.81 9.21 0.99
CA LEU A 326 40.98 9.83 2.04
C LEU A 326 40.20 8.81 2.86
N PHE A 327 40.00 7.60 2.36
CA PHE A 327 39.23 6.53 2.98
C PHE A 327 40.12 5.51 3.68
N TYR A 328 41.32 5.89 4.13
CA TYR A 328 42.26 4.99 4.80
C TYR A 328 41.69 4.30 6.07
N LEU A 329 40.74 4.94 6.77
CA LEU A 329 40.01 4.36 7.90
C LEU A 329 38.89 3.38 7.48
N SER A 330 38.57 3.32 6.18
CA SER A 330 37.49 2.50 5.63
C SER A 330 37.87 2.05 4.21
N PRO A 331 38.95 1.24 4.06
CA PRO A 331 39.56 0.95 2.77
C PRO A 331 38.65 0.16 1.82
N ASN A 332 37.67 -0.57 2.36
CA ASN A 332 36.73 -1.35 1.55
C ASN A 332 35.60 -0.48 0.97
N PHE A 333 35.31 0.68 1.57
CA PHE A 333 34.17 1.51 1.20
C PHE A 333 34.17 1.94 -0.28
N PRO A 334 35.30 2.39 -0.87
CA PRO A 334 35.34 2.73 -2.30
C PRO A 334 34.90 1.59 -3.21
N SER A 335 35.23 0.34 -2.86
CA SER A 335 34.81 -0.86 -3.61
C SER A 335 33.30 -1.05 -3.53
N TYR A 336 32.72 -1.00 -2.33
CA TYR A 336 31.27 -1.10 -2.12
C TYR A 336 30.52 -0.01 -2.89
N PHE A 337 31.01 1.22 -2.81
CA PHE A 337 30.38 2.38 -3.45
C PHE A 337 30.35 2.24 -4.97
N LYS A 338 31.48 1.82 -5.56
CA LYS A 338 31.59 1.59 -7.01
C LYS A 338 30.69 0.46 -7.49
N GLU A 339 30.65 -0.66 -6.77
CA GLU A 339 29.79 -1.79 -7.10
C GLU A 339 28.30 -1.40 -7.03
N TYR A 340 27.91 -0.71 -5.96
CA TYR A 340 26.54 -0.23 -5.76
C TYR A 340 26.06 0.68 -6.89
N LEU A 341 26.90 1.63 -7.35
CA LEU A 341 26.54 2.54 -8.44
C LEU A 341 26.57 1.86 -9.82
N SER A 342 27.40 0.84 -10.01
CA SER A 342 27.53 0.10 -11.28
C SER A 342 26.41 -0.94 -11.46
N SER A 343 25.81 -1.41 -10.37
CA SER A 343 24.76 -2.42 -10.37
C SER A 343 23.40 -1.82 -10.78
N PRO A 344 22.68 -2.40 -11.77
CA PRO A 344 21.38 -1.88 -12.21
C PRO A 344 20.32 -1.94 -11.11
N ASP A 345 20.40 -2.95 -10.23
CA ASP A 345 19.49 -3.15 -9.11
C ASP A 345 20.01 -2.50 -7.81
N ARG A 346 21.17 -1.81 -7.86
CA ARG A 346 21.82 -1.16 -6.70
C ARG A 346 22.02 -2.14 -5.54
N LEU A 347 22.60 -3.30 -5.87
CA LEU A 347 22.93 -4.39 -4.95
C LEU A 347 24.43 -4.70 -5.01
N LEU A 348 24.98 -5.08 -3.86
CA LEU A 348 26.34 -5.59 -3.72
C LEU A 348 26.37 -7.11 -3.98
N SER A 349 27.56 -7.65 -4.24
CA SER A 349 27.85 -9.08 -4.21
C SER A 349 27.75 -9.65 -2.80
N ASP A 350 27.47 -10.94 -2.67
CA ASP A 350 27.26 -11.62 -1.38
C ASP A 350 28.45 -11.46 -0.42
N ASP A 351 29.68 -11.40 -0.93
CA ASP A 351 30.89 -11.23 -0.12
C ASP A 351 30.99 -9.80 0.42
N ASN A 352 30.83 -8.79 -0.45
CA ASN A 352 30.82 -7.38 -0.04
C ASN A 352 29.63 -7.06 0.87
N GLN A 353 28.48 -7.70 0.66
CA GLN A 353 27.29 -7.60 1.49
C GLN A 353 27.57 -8.11 2.92
N LYS A 354 28.24 -9.26 3.08
CA LYS A 354 28.61 -9.76 4.42
C LYS A 354 29.62 -8.84 5.11
N MET A 355 30.61 -8.33 4.37
CA MET A 355 31.62 -7.44 4.93
C MET A 355 31.02 -6.10 5.39
N ILE A 356 30.20 -5.45 4.55
CA ILE A 356 29.58 -4.16 4.90
C ILE A 356 28.61 -4.30 6.09
N LEU A 357 27.90 -5.43 6.21
CA LEU A 357 27.05 -5.71 7.37
C LEU A 357 27.87 -5.85 8.64
N SER A 358 29.01 -6.54 8.59
CA SER A 358 29.92 -6.68 9.74
C SER A 358 30.50 -5.34 10.17
N GLU A 359 30.96 -4.53 9.21
CA GLU A 359 31.45 -3.17 9.46
C GLU A 359 30.34 -2.29 10.06
N TYR A 360 29.11 -2.36 9.54
CA TYR A 360 27.97 -1.59 10.06
C TYR A 360 27.61 -1.99 11.50
N GLN A 361 27.61 -3.28 11.82
CA GLN A 361 27.34 -3.75 13.19
C GLN A 361 28.36 -3.22 14.19
N GLN A 362 29.64 -3.15 13.80
CA GLN A 362 30.68 -2.52 14.62
C GLN A 362 30.42 -1.01 14.79
N MET A 363 29.96 -0.31 13.76
CA MET A 363 29.61 1.12 13.88
C MET A 363 28.35 1.37 14.72
N GLU A 364 27.40 0.44 14.74
CA GLU A 364 26.14 0.57 15.45
C GLU A 364 26.26 0.20 16.93
N TYR A 365 26.94 -0.90 17.24
CA TYR A 365 27.03 -1.48 18.58
C TYR A 365 28.41 -1.38 19.22
N GLY A 366 29.40 -0.87 18.48
CA GLY A 366 30.73 -0.61 19.00
C GLY A 366 30.75 0.50 20.04
N ILE A 367 31.87 0.57 20.76
CA ILE A 367 32.10 1.58 21.81
C ILE A 367 32.48 2.93 21.17
N GLU A 368 33.08 2.89 19.98
CA GLU A 368 33.52 4.07 19.25
C GLU A 368 32.35 4.82 18.62
N LYS A 369 32.44 6.16 18.64
CA LYS A 369 31.48 7.02 17.95
C LYS A 369 31.97 7.31 16.54
N TYR A 370 31.22 6.83 15.57
CA TYR A 370 31.48 7.05 14.15
C TYR A 370 30.77 8.30 13.63
N ASP A 371 31.22 8.78 12.47
CA ASP A 371 30.57 9.86 11.73
C ASP A 371 29.11 9.44 11.38
N PRO A 372 28.10 10.29 11.68
CA PRO A 372 26.70 9.96 11.42
C PRO A 372 26.40 9.78 9.92
N TYR A 373 27.07 10.52 9.04
CA TYR A 373 26.89 10.43 7.59
C TYR A 373 27.58 9.20 7.00
N LYS A 374 28.70 8.77 7.59
CA LYS A 374 29.33 7.48 7.27
C LYS A 374 28.35 6.35 7.53
N LYS A 375 27.78 6.32 8.73
CA LYS A 375 26.79 5.31 9.13
C LYS A 375 25.56 5.30 8.20
N LEU A 376 25.05 6.48 7.83
CA LEU A 376 23.94 6.59 6.88
C LEU A 376 24.29 6.05 5.49
N LEU A 377 25.49 6.36 4.97
CA LEU A 377 25.94 5.87 3.67
C LEU A 377 26.10 4.35 3.67
N TYR A 378 26.72 3.79 4.71
CA TYR A 378 26.79 2.34 4.91
C TYR A 378 25.40 1.70 4.96
N LYS A 379 24.44 2.32 5.65
CA LYS A 379 23.06 1.85 5.70
C LYS A 379 22.37 1.88 4.33
N ILE A 380 22.57 2.93 3.53
CA ILE A 380 22.00 3.05 2.17
C ILE A 380 22.57 2.00 1.22
N ILE A 381 23.89 1.81 1.26
CA ILE A 381 24.61 0.95 0.31
C ILE A 381 24.45 -0.53 0.69
N GLY A 382 24.70 -0.85 1.96
CA GLY A 382 24.69 -2.22 2.49
C GLY A 382 23.34 -2.69 2.98
N ARG A 383 22.30 -1.84 2.94
CA ARG A 383 20.94 -2.18 3.37
C ARG A 383 20.86 -2.73 4.79
N CYS A 384 21.67 -2.17 5.69
CA CYS A 384 21.87 -2.70 7.02
C CYS A 384 20.70 -2.38 7.97
N GLU A 385 20.13 -3.38 8.63
CA GLU A 385 19.11 -3.25 9.69
C GLU A 385 17.91 -2.37 9.30
N MET A 386 17.17 -2.75 8.27
CA MET A 386 16.04 -1.96 7.76
C MET A 386 14.89 -1.79 8.76
N ASP A 387 14.75 -2.72 9.70
CA ASP A 387 13.74 -2.66 10.76
C ASP A 387 13.99 -1.52 11.76
N LYS A 388 15.24 -1.03 11.88
CA LYS A 388 15.60 -0.02 12.88
C LYS A 388 15.20 1.39 12.42
N PRO A 389 14.40 2.14 13.20
CA PRO A 389 13.94 3.46 12.82
C PRO A 389 15.10 4.45 12.71
N ILE A 390 15.08 5.28 11.67
CA ILE A 390 16.06 6.35 11.46
C ILE A 390 15.40 7.69 11.81
N GLN A 391 16.08 8.47 12.63
CA GLN A 391 15.69 9.84 12.94
C GLN A 391 16.38 10.79 11.96
N MET A 392 15.58 11.56 11.22
CA MET A 392 16.06 12.60 10.31
C MET A 392 15.52 13.96 10.76
N LYS A 393 16.27 15.03 10.46
CA LYS A 393 15.89 16.39 10.86
C LYS A 393 14.64 16.89 10.13
N THR A 394 14.48 16.50 8.86
CA THR A 394 13.36 16.92 8.02
C THR A 394 12.56 15.71 7.54
N LYS A 395 11.26 15.92 7.30
CA LYS A 395 10.37 14.91 6.71
C LYS A 395 10.76 14.54 5.28
N GLU A 396 11.33 15.49 4.53
CA GLU A 396 11.79 15.25 3.15
C GLU A 396 13.02 14.36 3.12
N ASP A 397 13.98 14.59 4.02
CA ASP A 397 15.17 13.73 4.13
C ASP A 397 14.79 12.33 4.63
N TYR A 398 13.80 12.23 5.53
CA TYR A 398 13.22 10.96 5.94
C TYR A 398 12.63 10.21 4.73
N LEU A 399 11.80 10.86 3.91
CA LEU A 399 11.21 10.25 2.72
C LEU A 399 12.27 9.85 1.69
N TRP A 400 13.21 10.74 1.36
CA TRP A 400 14.27 10.45 0.39
C TRP A 400 15.11 9.25 0.81
N LEU A 401 15.44 9.17 2.10
CA LEU A 401 16.21 8.07 2.66
C LEU A 401 15.46 6.74 2.54
N HIS A 402 14.20 6.71 2.94
CA HIS A 402 13.38 5.50 2.83
C HIS A 402 13.12 5.09 1.38
N LEU A 403 12.87 6.03 0.47
CA LEU A 403 12.76 5.75 -0.96
C LEU A 403 14.06 5.16 -1.53
N SER A 404 15.22 5.56 -1.01
CA SER A 404 16.52 5.02 -1.42
C SER A 404 16.73 3.56 -1.01
N PHE A 405 16.04 3.08 0.01
CA PHE A 405 16.09 1.70 0.48
C PHE A 405 15.22 0.73 -0.33
N ILE A 406 14.17 1.22 -1.00
CA ILE A 406 13.15 0.38 -1.64
C ILE A 406 13.75 -0.48 -2.76
N ARG A 407 13.49 -1.79 -2.70
CA ARG A 407 13.76 -2.75 -3.80
C ARG A 407 12.55 -3.64 -4.00
N GLU A 408 11.95 -3.59 -5.18
CA GLU A 408 10.72 -4.33 -5.50
C GLU A 408 10.97 -5.72 -6.13
N ARG A 409 12.20 -6.02 -6.58
CA ARG A 409 12.51 -7.30 -7.23
C ARG A 409 13.05 -8.32 -6.23
N PRO A 410 12.35 -9.45 -6.01
CA PRO A 410 12.86 -10.53 -5.19
C PRO A 410 13.68 -11.45 -6.09
N PHE A 411 15.02 -11.36 -6.06
CA PHE A 411 15.81 -12.46 -6.63
C PHE A 411 16.94 -12.95 -5.72
N ARG A 412 17.37 -12.19 -4.71
CA ARG A 412 18.54 -12.59 -3.89
C ARG A 412 18.43 -12.35 -2.39
N GLU A 413 17.31 -11.81 -1.90
CA GLU A 413 17.16 -11.50 -0.47
C GLU A 413 16.86 -12.78 0.30
N LEU A 414 17.90 -13.39 0.88
CA LEU A 414 17.81 -14.61 1.69
C LEU A 414 17.24 -14.34 3.08
N TYR A 415 17.35 -13.10 3.57
CA TYR A 415 16.94 -12.73 4.93
C TYR A 415 15.87 -11.64 4.95
N THR A 416 14.93 -11.74 5.90
CA THR A 416 13.80 -10.81 6.06
C THR A 416 14.23 -9.41 6.44
N HIS A 417 15.31 -9.26 7.22
CA HIS A 417 15.82 -7.96 7.70
C HIS A 417 16.54 -7.15 6.61
N GLU A 418 16.79 -7.74 5.46
CA GLU A 418 17.35 -7.06 4.28
C GLU A 418 16.23 -6.51 3.38
N GLN A 419 15.00 -7.01 3.51
CA GLN A 419 13.87 -6.63 2.65
C GLN A 419 13.32 -5.27 3.08
N TYR A 420 13.20 -4.36 2.12
CA TYR A 420 12.51 -3.09 2.33
C TYR A 420 11.79 -2.72 1.05
N ARG A 421 10.46 -2.77 1.09
CA ARG A 421 9.57 -2.54 -0.05
C ARG A 421 8.78 -1.26 0.15
N LEU A 422 8.11 -0.81 -0.90
CA LEU A 422 7.24 0.35 -0.83
C LEU A 422 6.14 0.18 0.23
N ARG A 423 5.62 -1.05 0.40
CA ARG A 423 4.61 -1.34 1.44
C ARG A 423 5.12 -1.02 2.84
N ASP A 424 6.36 -1.34 3.15
CA ASP A 424 6.94 -1.12 4.48
C ASP A 424 7.05 0.38 4.79
N LEU A 425 7.42 1.18 3.78
CA LEU A 425 7.38 2.64 3.87
C LEU A 425 5.95 3.15 4.09
N GLN A 426 5.01 2.67 3.28
CA GLN A 426 3.61 3.08 3.37
C GLN A 426 3.04 2.76 4.77
N GLU A 427 3.23 1.57 5.30
CA GLU A 427 2.79 1.17 6.64
C GLU A 427 3.42 2.03 7.74
N SER A 428 4.72 2.31 7.65
CA SER A 428 5.42 3.19 8.59
C SER A 428 4.82 4.61 8.61
N LEU A 429 4.54 5.18 7.43
CA LEU A 429 3.93 6.51 7.30
C LEU A 429 2.48 6.53 7.80
N ASN A 430 1.69 5.50 7.47
CA ASN A 430 0.30 5.39 7.89
C ASN A 430 0.16 5.24 9.42
N THR A 431 1.10 4.55 10.06
CA THR A 431 1.14 4.39 11.52
C THR A 431 1.37 5.72 12.22
N LYS A 432 2.21 6.60 11.65
CA LYS A 432 2.43 7.97 12.16
C LYS A 432 1.21 8.87 11.93
N GLY A 433 0.57 8.73 10.76
CA GLY A 433 -0.65 9.44 10.40
C GLY A 433 -0.48 10.95 10.20
N PRO A 434 -1.57 11.67 9.86
CA PRO A 434 -1.51 13.09 9.48
C PRO A 434 -1.06 14.01 10.62
N SER A 435 -1.46 13.71 11.87
CA SER A 435 -1.13 14.55 13.04
C SER A 435 0.38 14.61 13.31
N TYR A 436 1.17 13.63 12.87
CA TYR A 436 2.63 13.67 12.99
C TYR A 436 3.26 14.67 12.01
N PHE A 437 2.68 14.79 10.81
CA PHE A 437 3.24 15.61 9.73
C PHE A 437 2.64 17.02 9.63
N ASP A 438 1.48 17.21 10.25
CA ASP A 438 0.83 18.51 10.43
C ASP A 438 0.15 18.55 11.83
N PRO A 439 0.93 18.78 12.90
CA PRO A 439 0.40 18.81 14.27
C PRO A 439 -0.67 19.88 14.47
N GLU A 440 -0.56 21.00 13.75
CA GLU A 440 -1.46 22.15 13.86
C GLU A 440 -2.67 22.03 12.91
N ARG A 441 -2.67 21.04 12.00
CA ARG A 441 -3.72 20.80 10.98
C ARG A 441 -4.00 22.02 10.08
N LEU A 442 -3.01 22.89 9.92
CA LEU A 442 -3.15 24.13 9.15
C LEU A 442 -2.92 23.92 7.65
N ASN A 443 -2.18 22.87 7.29
CA ASN A 443 -1.77 22.62 5.93
C ASN A 443 -1.95 21.15 5.53
N PRO A 444 -3.20 20.74 5.20
CA PRO A 444 -3.50 19.39 4.71
C PRO A 444 -2.64 18.99 3.50
N TRP A 445 -2.25 19.95 2.67
CA TRP A 445 -1.41 19.70 1.50
C TRP A 445 -0.04 19.10 1.86
N SER A 446 0.49 19.38 3.05
CA SER A 446 1.74 18.76 3.54
C SER A 446 1.64 17.23 3.60
N TYR A 447 0.56 16.70 4.17
CA TYR A 447 0.36 15.25 4.26
C TYR A 447 -0.05 14.66 2.91
N PHE A 448 -0.81 15.41 2.11
CA PHE A 448 -1.11 15.02 0.73
C PHE A 448 0.17 14.81 -0.10
N THR A 449 1.14 15.72 -0.04
CA THR A 449 2.45 15.57 -0.70
C THR A 449 3.19 14.32 -0.24
N ILE A 450 3.15 13.99 1.06
CA ILE A 450 3.74 12.75 1.60
C ILE A 450 3.06 11.50 1.02
N LEU A 451 1.73 11.51 0.91
CA LEU A 451 0.99 10.41 0.30
C LEU A 451 1.30 10.26 -1.19
N LEU A 452 1.49 11.36 -1.92
CA LEU A 452 1.95 11.33 -3.32
C LEU A 452 3.35 10.75 -3.46
N LEU A 453 4.31 11.21 -2.66
CA LEU A 453 5.70 10.73 -2.70
C LEU A 453 5.82 9.26 -2.27
N SER A 454 4.89 8.76 -1.46
CA SER A 454 4.78 7.34 -1.09
C SER A 454 3.85 6.52 -1.99
N LEU A 455 3.39 7.10 -3.11
CA LEU A 455 2.56 6.45 -4.14
C LEU A 455 1.23 5.88 -3.62
N GLN A 456 0.62 6.55 -2.62
CA GLN A 456 -0.67 6.20 -2.04
C GLN A 456 -1.79 7.10 -2.60
N PHE A 457 -2.03 7.02 -3.91
CA PHE A 457 -2.90 7.94 -4.64
C PHE A 457 -4.35 7.94 -4.16
N GLU A 458 -4.92 6.77 -3.89
CA GLU A 458 -6.30 6.62 -3.41
C GLU A 458 -6.46 7.25 -2.02
N LYS A 459 -5.50 7.00 -1.11
CA LYS A 459 -5.49 7.61 0.22
C LYS A 459 -5.28 9.12 0.14
N ALA A 460 -4.47 9.60 -0.80
CA ALA A 460 -4.23 11.03 -1.01
C ALA A 460 -5.53 11.75 -1.38
N VAL A 461 -6.27 11.21 -2.36
CA VAL A 461 -7.58 11.75 -2.75
C VAL A 461 -8.56 11.67 -1.58
N GLY A 462 -8.66 10.52 -0.91
CA GLY A 462 -9.56 10.35 0.23
C GLY A 462 -9.30 11.35 1.35
N PHE A 463 -8.02 11.53 1.71
CA PHE A 463 -7.60 12.48 2.74
C PHE A 463 -7.95 13.92 2.37
N LEU A 464 -7.65 14.36 1.14
CA LEU A 464 -7.96 15.73 0.73
C LEU A 464 -9.48 15.97 0.63
N TYR A 465 -10.24 14.95 0.23
CA TYR A 465 -11.71 15.01 0.12
C TYR A 465 -12.41 15.16 1.49
N GLU A 466 -11.78 14.75 2.59
CA GLU A 466 -12.31 14.97 3.94
C GLU A 466 -12.44 16.46 4.28
N TYR A 467 -11.63 17.33 3.65
CA TYR A 467 -11.68 18.78 3.82
C TYR A 467 -12.64 19.42 2.81
N GLU A 468 -13.75 19.99 3.29
CA GLU A 468 -14.79 20.55 2.41
C GLU A 468 -14.26 21.63 1.45
N ALA A 469 -13.31 22.44 1.92
CA ALA A 469 -12.66 23.50 1.15
C ALA A 469 -11.86 22.97 -0.06
N PHE A 470 -11.38 21.72 0.01
CA PHE A 470 -10.49 21.13 -0.99
C PHE A 470 -11.11 19.96 -1.78
N ARG A 471 -12.41 19.68 -1.58
CA ARG A 471 -13.14 18.64 -2.32
C ARG A 471 -13.11 18.87 -3.82
N PHE A 472 -13.19 20.14 -4.24
CA PHE A 472 -13.10 20.51 -5.65
C PHE A 472 -11.76 20.07 -6.25
N GLU A 473 -10.65 20.42 -5.60
CA GLU A 473 -9.30 20.06 -6.03
C GLU A 473 -9.09 18.54 -5.97
N ALA A 474 -9.55 17.88 -4.91
CA ALA A 474 -9.42 16.43 -4.73
C ALA A 474 -10.03 15.65 -5.91
N VAL A 475 -11.20 16.08 -6.42
CA VAL A 475 -11.84 15.47 -7.59
C VAL A 475 -10.98 15.64 -8.84
N HIS A 476 -10.39 16.82 -9.06
CA HIS A 476 -9.55 17.06 -10.24
C HIS A 476 -8.21 16.32 -10.18
N PHE A 477 -7.60 16.19 -9.00
CA PHE A 477 -6.46 15.29 -8.80
C PHE A 477 -6.86 13.82 -9.06
N ALA A 478 -8.04 13.39 -8.63
CA ALA A 478 -8.54 12.05 -8.94
C ALA A 478 -8.73 11.83 -10.46
N ILE A 479 -9.23 12.84 -11.19
CA ILE A 479 -9.35 12.79 -12.65
C ILE A 479 -7.96 12.65 -13.31
N VAL A 480 -6.97 13.38 -12.81
CA VAL A 480 -5.58 13.26 -13.28
C VAL A 480 -5.05 11.85 -13.01
N PHE A 481 -5.22 11.33 -11.79
CA PHE A 481 -4.77 9.99 -11.45
C PHE A 481 -5.49 8.91 -12.25
N ALA A 482 -6.78 9.08 -12.55
CA ALA A 482 -7.54 8.21 -13.44
C ALA A 482 -7.01 8.25 -14.88
N TYR A 483 -6.76 9.46 -15.42
CA TYR A 483 -6.29 9.64 -16.79
C TYR A 483 -4.92 9.01 -17.02
N TYR A 484 -3.99 9.18 -16.07
CA TYR A 484 -2.68 8.53 -16.10
C TYR A 484 -2.69 7.12 -15.51
N GLY A 485 -3.84 6.59 -15.06
CA GLY A 485 -4.03 5.24 -14.53
C GLY A 485 -3.24 4.90 -13.27
N PHE A 486 -3.04 5.88 -12.40
CA PHE A 486 -2.50 5.70 -11.04
C PHE A 486 -3.54 5.16 -10.05
N LEU A 487 -4.84 5.26 -10.36
CA LEU A 487 -5.92 4.80 -9.47
C LEU A 487 -6.30 3.34 -9.69
N GLN A 488 -6.48 2.62 -8.59
CA GLN A 488 -7.20 1.36 -8.51
C GLN A 488 -8.68 1.64 -8.21
N CYS A 489 -9.55 1.44 -9.20
CA CYS A 489 -10.98 1.67 -9.04
C CYS A 489 -11.73 0.42 -8.56
N SER A 490 -12.66 0.60 -7.62
CA SER A 490 -13.50 -0.49 -7.10
C SER A 490 -14.69 -0.77 -8.03
N ARG A 491 -15.01 -2.05 -8.24
CA ARG A 491 -16.02 -2.52 -9.21
C ARG A 491 -17.38 -2.87 -8.57
N LYS A 492 -17.93 -1.97 -7.73
CA LYS A 492 -19.18 -2.16 -6.95
C LYS A 492 -19.00 -3.07 -5.73
N GLN A 493 -18.73 -2.43 -4.58
CA GLN A 493 -19.03 -3.01 -3.28
C GLN A 493 -20.29 -2.33 -2.74
N ASN A 494 -21.15 -3.08 -2.04
CA ASN A 494 -22.31 -2.53 -1.32
C ASN A 494 -21.79 -1.59 -0.21
N SER A 495 -21.55 -0.34 -0.54
CA SER A 495 -20.89 0.62 0.34
C SER A 495 -21.89 1.47 1.13
N SER A 496 -21.45 1.88 2.32
CA SER A 496 -22.08 2.94 3.09
C SER A 496 -22.27 4.20 2.21
N ILE A 497 -23.36 4.92 2.41
CA ILE A 497 -23.80 6.04 1.55
C ILE A 497 -22.74 7.16 1.41
N GLY A 498 -21.74 7.25 2.31
CA GLY A 498 -20.77 8.35 2.34
C GLY A 498 -19.31 8.05 1.98
N ASP A 499 -18.85 6.80 1.99
CA ASP A 499 -17.41 6.54 1.84
C ASP A 499 -17.01 6.37 0.36
N ILE A 500 -15.88 6.99 -0.02
CA ILE A 500 -15.36 7.04 -1.41
C ILE A 500 -14.12 6.14 -1.58
N VAL A 501 -13.34 5.99 -0.52
CA VAL A 501 -12.13 5.15 -0.49
C VAL A 501 -12.38 3.92 0.37
N TYR A 502 -12.01 2.76 -0.14
CA TYR A 502 -12.19 1.46 0.51
C TYR A 502 -10.83 0.80 0.74
N ILE A 503 -10.67 0.19 1.90
CA ILE A 503 -9.51 -0.61 2.25
C ILE A 503 -9.98 -2.05 2.33
N SER A 504 -9.50 -2.89 1.43
CA SER A 504 -9.77 -4.33 1.38
C SER A 504 -9.02 -5.05 2.50
N LEU A 505 -9.43 -6.30 2.79
CA LEU A 505 -8.82 -7.15 3.84
C LEU A 505 -7.34 -7.48 3.58
N ASP A 506 -6.92 -7.43 2.32
CA ASP A 506 -5.53 -7.65 1.87
C ASP A 506 -4.67 -6.37 1.97
N GLY A 507 -5.24 -5.26 2.46
CA GLY A 507 -4.59 -3.96 2.55
C GLY A 507 -4.60 -3.16 1.24
N SER A 508 -5.17 -3.70 0.15
CA SER A 508 -5.35 -2.95 -1.09
C SER A 508 -6.34 -1.80 -0.88
N VAL A 509 -6.03 -0.64 -1.44
CA VAL A 509 -6.88 0.55 -1.32
C VAL A 509 -7.47 0.83 -2.70
N THR A 510 -8.78 0.98 -2.75
CA THR A 510 -9.51 1.27 -3.98
C THR A 510 -10.39 2.48 -3.81
N ILE A 511 -10.69 3.16 -4.91
CA ILE A 511 -11.57 4.33 -4.93
C ILE A 511 -12.80 4.08 -5.82
N ASP A 512 -13.98 4.48 -5.36
CA ASP A 512 -15.18 4.53 -6.20
C ASP A 512 -15.21 5.86 -6.96
N PHE A 513 -14.59 5.83 -8.14
CA PHE A 513 -14.46 6.98 -9.02
C PHE A 513 -15.82 7.43 -9.58
N GLU A 514 -16.76 6.50 -9.81
CA GLU A 514 -18.10 6.83 -10.29
C GLU A 514 -18.86 7.66 -9.25
N LYS A 515 -18.88 7.19 -8.00
CA LYS A 515 -19.52 7.90 -6.89
C LYS A 515 -18.89 9.26 -6.66
N LEU A 516 -17.55 9.36 -6.73
CA LEU A 516 -16.82 10.62 -6.60
C LEU A 516 -17.29 11.67 -7.63
N ILE A 517 -17.35 11.30 -8.91
CA ILE A 517 -17.78 12.20 -9.99
C ILE A 517 -19.26 12.56 -9.86
N ARG A 518 -20.13 11.59 -9.56
CA ARG A 518 -21.57 11.87 -9.36
C ARG A 518 -21.82 12.80 -8.19
N GLN A 519 -21.09 12.64 -7.07
CA GLN A 519 -21.22 13.51 -5.91
C GLN A 519 -20.68 14.91 -6.20
N PHE A 520 -19.58 15.04 -6.95
CA PHE A 520 -19.08 16.31 -7.42
C PHE A 520 -20.13 17.06 -8.25
N LEU A 521 -20.71 16.40 -9.26
CA LEU A 521 -21.73 16.99 -10.12
C LEU A 521 -22.94 17.48 -9.33
N ARG A 522 -23.47 16.66 -8.41
CA ARG A 522 -24.59 17.05 -7.54
C ARG A 522 -24.30 18.21 -6.60
N THR A 523 -23.04 18.41 -6.21
CA THR A 523 -22.67 19.40 -5.19
C THR A 523 -22.33 20.75 -5.81
N TYR A 524 -21.63 20.74 -6.96
CA TYR A 524 -21.04 21.96 -7.53
C TYR A 524 -21.66 22.40 -8.84
N VAL A 525 -22.32 21.51 -9.59
CA VAL A 525 -22.85 21.83 -10.92
C VAL A 525 -24.36 21.94 -10.84
N ALA A 526 -24.90 23.14 -11.11
CA ALA A 526 -26.34 23.34 -11.24
C ALA A 526 -26.90 22.58 -12.45
N ASP A 527 -28.15 22.13 -12.38
CA ASP A 527 -28.80 21.33 -13.44
C ASP A 527 -28.85 22.06 -14.80
N GLU A 528 -28.80 23.40 -14.78
CA GLU A 528 -28.77 24.26 -15.97
C GLU A 528 -27.47 24.15 -16.78
N LEU A 529 -26.38 23.64 -16.18
CA LEU A 529 -25.08 23.42 -16.82
C LEU A 529 -24.97 22.02 -17.44
N THR A 530 -26.01 21.60 -18.17
CA THR A 530 -26.09 20.26 -18.80
C THR A 530 -24.87 19.89 -19.65
N PRO A 531 -24.24 20.80 -20.43
CA PRO A 531 -23.02 20.47 -21.17
C PRO A 531 -21.85 20.06 -20.29
N ILE A 532 -21.72 20.65 -19.10
CA ILE A 532 -20.64 20.32 -18.15
C ILE A 532 -20.86 18.93 -17.56
N ILE A 533 -22.11 18.62 -17.17
CA ILE A 533 -22.49 17.31 -16.66
C ILE A 533 -22.07 16.21 -17.64
N ASP A 534 -22.38 16.37 -18.93
CA ASP A 534 -22.01 15.40 -19.98
C ASP A 534 -20.49 15.21 -20.08
N GLN A 535 -19.69 16.29 -20.01
CA GLN A 535 -18.23 16.18 -20.09
C GLN A 535 -17.61 15.38 -18.95
N TYR A 536 -18.08 15.57 -17.72
CA TYR A 536 -17.58 14.79 -16.58
C TYR A 536 -18.07 13.35 -16.60
N MET A 537 -19.30 13.10 -17.05
CA MET A 537 -19.81 11.73 -17.21
C MET A 537 -19.02 10.93 -18.24
N ARG A 538 -18.53 11.57 -19.32
CA ARG A 538 -17.63 10.94 -20.29
C ARG A 538 -16.29 10.49 -19.68
N LEU A 539 -15.86 11.04 -18.55
CA LEU A 539 -14.64 10.58 -17.87
C LEU A 539 -14.79 9.16 -17.29
N LEU A 540 -16.02 8.70 -17.01
CA LEU A 540 -16.24 7.33 -16.54
C LEU A 540 -15.82 6.28 -17.58
N THR A 541 -15.78 6.66 -18.87
CA THR A 541 -15.28 5.79 -19.95
C THR A 541 -13.77 5.53 -19.89
N ILE A 542 -13.01 6.25 -19.04
CA ILE A 542 -11.59 5.96 -18.80
C ILE A 542 -11.42 4.52 -18.31
N TYR A 543 -12.36 4.04 -17.50
CA TYR A 543 -12.42 2.67 -17.01
C TYR A 543 -13.70 1.98 -17.55
N PRO A 544 -13.66 1.42 -18.77
CA PRO A 544 -14.85 0.90 -19.45
C PRO A 544 -15.49 -0.32 -18.75
N THR A 545 -14.86 -0.87 -17.71
CA THR A 545 -15.33 -2.05 -16.97
C THR A 545 -16.00 -1.75 -15.63
N LEU A 546 -16.11 -0.48 -15.21
CA LEU A 546 -16.77 -0.10 -13.95
C LEU A 546 -18.31 -0.27 -13.99
#